data_AF-A0A419GE69-F1
#
_entry.id   AF-A0A419GE69-F1
#
_cell.length_a   1.000
_cell.length_b   1.000
_cell.length_c   1.000
_cell.angle_alpha   90.00
_cell.angle_beta   90.00
_cell.angle_gamma   90.00
#
_symmetry.space_group_name_H-M   'P 1'
#
loop_
_entity.id
_entity.type
_entity.pdbx_description
1 polymer ?
#
loop_
_entity_poly.entity_id
_entity_poly.type
_entity_poly.pdbx_seq_one_letter_code
_entity_poly.pdbx_strand_id
1 'polypeptide(L)'
;MKMSRIQFYFVLALLCAVLVAVFAVQNNDPVDITFLFWHFGGISKVLVILVSTVVGALLVLFLGFGQYFEKTRRVRRLEGEVRSLKSELEKLSRPSAPASGADSALSSGPGGR
;
A
#
# COMPACT_ATOMS: atom_id res chain seq x y z
N MET A 1 -12.74 -30.72 6.13
CA MET A 1 -12.07 -29.65 6.90
C MET A 1 -11.54 -28.62 5.91
N LYS A 2 -12.22 -27.49 5.70
CA LYS A 2 -11.76 -26.44 4.76
C LYS A 2 -10.69 -25.61 5.48
N MET A 3 -9.42 -25.83 5.14
CA MET A 3 -8.34 -24.97 5.62
C MET A 3 -8.52 -23.57 5.05
N SER A 4 -8.46 -22.55 5.92
CA SER A 4 -8.45 -21.16 5.45
C SER A 4 -7.16 -20.89 4.67
N ARG A 5 -7.21 -20.02 3.66
CA ARG A 5 -6.03 -19.68 2.82
C ARG A 5 -4.82 -19.29 3.68
N ILE A 6 -5.06 -18.57 4.77
CA ILE A 6 -4.02 -18.14 5.72
C ILE A 6 -3.38 -19.34 6.42
N GLN A 7 -4.17 -20.31 6.90
CA GLN A 7 -3.63 -21.53 7.51
C GLN A 7 -2.83 -22.36 6.50
N PHE A 8 -3.28 -22.45 5.24
CA PHE A 8 -2.53 -23.13 4.19
C PHE A 8 -1.16 -22.47 3.95
N TYR A 9 -1.12 -21.14 3.81
CA TYR A 9 0.15 -20.41 3.66
C TYR A 9 1.05 -20.54 4.90
N PHE A 10 0.48 -20.56 6.10
CA PHE A 10 1.24 -20.74 7.33
C PHE A 10 1.91 -22.13 7.38
N VAL A 11 1.16 -23.19 7.08
CA VAL A 11 1.69 -24.57 7.02
C VAL A 11 2.76 -24.68 5.94
N LEU A 12 2.54 -24.08 4.77
CA LEU A 12 3.53 -24.07 3.69
C LEU A 12 4.81 -23.32 4.09
N ALA A 13 4.67 -22.18 4.77
CA ALA A 13 5.81 -21.41 5.28
C ALA A 13 6.60 -22.21 6.34
N LEU A 14 5.91 -22.93 7.23
CA LEU A 14 6.54 -23.80 8.21
C LEU A 14 7.34 -24.92 7.53
N LEU A 15 6.77 -25.55 6.51
CA LEU A 15 7.43 -26.60 5.74
C LEU A 15 8.69 -26.05 5.05
N CYS A 16 8.60 -24.88 4.41
CA CYS A 16 9.75 -24.20 3.83
C CYS A 16 10.81 -23.86 4.89
N ALA A 17 10.43 -23.41 6.08
CA ALA A 17 11.37 -23.10 7.16
C ALA A 17 12.16 -24.34 7.60
N VAL A 18 11.50 -25.51 7.70
CA VAL A 18 12.17 -26.78 7.99
C VAL A 18 13.15 -27.14 6.87
N LEU A 19 12.76 -27.01 5.60
CA LEU A 19 13.66 -27.26 4.46
C LEU A 19 14.90 -26.36 4.49
N VAL A 20 14.71 -25.07 4.77
CA VAL A 20 15.82 -24.10 4.92
C VAL A 20 16.72 -24.47 6.10
N ALA A 21 16.16 -24.91 7.23
CA ALA A 21 16.95 -25.34 8.39
C ALA A 21 17.78 -26.61 8.08
N VAL A 22 17.20 -27.59 7.38
CA VAL A 22 17.92 -28.79 6.94
C VAL A 22 19.04 -28.42 5.97
N PHE A 23 18.76 -27.56 4.99
CA PHE A 23 19.76 -27.03 4.07
C PHE A 23 20.89 -26.32 4.82
N ALA A 24 20.55 -25.54 5.86
CA ALA A 24 21.49 -24.82 6.69
C ALA A 24 22.48 -25.76 7.40
N VAL A 25 21.97 -26.82 8.03
CA VAL A 25 22.78 -27.78 8.75
C VAL A 25 23.67 -28.59 7.79
N GLN A 26 23.13 -29.03 6.65
CA GLN A 26 23.87 -29.84 5.68
C GLN A 26 24.96 -29.07 4.93
N ASN A 27 24.81 -27.76 4.78
CA ASN A 27 25.74 -26.91 4.03
C ASN A 27 26.47 -25.92 4.95
N ASN A 28 26.72 -26.32 6.20
CA ASN A 28 27.42 -25.48 7.17
C ASN A 28 28.96 -25.52 7.01
N ASP A 29 29.47 -26.19 5.98
CA ASP A 29 30.91 -26.23 5.74
C ASP A 29 31.47 -24.81 5.58
N PRO A 30 32.58 -24.50 6.27
CA PRO A 30 33.27 -23.25 6.09
C PRO A 30 33.82 -23.15 4.66
N VAL A 31 33.65 -21.99 4.05
CA VAL A 31 34.23 -21.62 2.76
C VAL A 31 34.96 -20.30 2.89
N ASP A 32 36.06 -20.20 2.15
CA ASP A 32 36.81 -18.97 2.03
C ASP A 32 36.27 -18.15 0.86
N ILE A 33 36.04 -16.87 1.10
CA ILE A 33 35.40 -15.97 0.15
C ILE A 33 36.32 -14.79 -0.10
N THR A 34 36.72 -14.65 -1.36
CA THR A 34 37.43 -13.46 -1.84
C THR A 34 36.42 -12.55 -2.54
N PHE A 35 36.23 -11.34 -2.01
CA PHE A 35 35.36 -10.33 -2.59
C PHE A 35 36.14 -9.05 -2.88
N LEU A 36 36.44 -8.80 -4.16
CA LEU A 36 37.32 -7.72 -4.61
C LEU A 36 38.66 -7.74 -3.83
N PHE A 37 38.82 -6.87 -2.84
CA PHE A 37 40.02 -6.73 -2.01
C PHE A 37 39.88 -7.35 -0.62
N TRP A 38 38.69 -7.86 -0.28
CA TRP A 38 38.42 -8.49 1.00
C TRP A 38 38.55 -10.01 0.91
N HIS A 39 39.13 -10.60 1.95
CA HIS A 39 39.17 -12.03 2.17
C HIS A 39 38.46 -12.35 3.48
N PHE A 40 37.48 -13.23 3.40
CA PHE A 40 36.75 -13.73 4.55
C PHE A 40 36.94 -15.23 4.63
N GLY A 41 37.61 -15.68 5.69
CA GLY A 41 37.88 -17.10 5.92
C GLY A 41 36.87 -17.72 6.89
N GLY A 42 36.59 -19.01 6.71
CA GLY A 42 35.82 -19.78 7.68
C GLY A 42 34.33 -19.44 7.77
N ILE A 43 33.76 -18.79 6.74
CA ILE A 43 32.34 -18.44 6.71
C ILE A 43 31.53 -19.62 6.21
N SER A 44 30.45 -19.97 6.90
CA SER A 44 29.50 -20.99 6.43
C SER A 44 28.80 -20.59 5.14
N LYS A 45 28.70 -21.49 4.15
CA LYS A 45 28.03 -21.24 2.86
C LYS A 45 26.63 -20.66 3.03
N VAL A 46 25.89 -21.14 4.03
CA VAL A 46 24.51 -20.74 4.28
C VAL A 46 24.42 -19.31 4.77
N LEU A 47 25.39 -18.86 5.57
CA LEU A 47 25.44 -17.49 6.04
C LEU A 47 25.59 -16.51 4.87
N VAL A 48 26.41 -16.87 3.88
CA VAL A 48 26.59 -16.08 2.65
C VAL A 48 25.28 -15.93 1.90
N ILE A 49 24.59 -17.05 1.67
CA ILE A 49 23.31 -17.07 0.95
C ILE A 49 22.26 -16.25 1.70
N LEU A 50 22.15 -16.41 3.03
CA LEU A 50 21.21 -15.65 3.85
C LEU A 50 21.48 -14.15 3.77
N VAL A 51 22.72 -13.71 3.98
CA VAL A 51 23.08 -12.29 3.93
C VAL A 51 22.82 -11.72 2.53
N SER A 52 23.24 -12.43 1.48
CA SER A 52 22.99 -12.01 0.10
C SER A 52 21.50 -11.90 -0.21
N THR A 53 20.71 -12.88 0.23
CA THR A 53 19.25 -12.90 0.02
C THR A 53 18.57 -11.76 0.77
N VAL A 54 18.95 -11.50 2.02
CA VAL A 54 18.42 -10.38 2.81
C VAL A 54 18.75 -9.05 2.15
N VAL A 55 20.00 -8.86 1.72
CA VAL A 55 20.42 -7.65 1.00
C VAL A 55 19.62 -7.48 -0.30
N GLY A 56 19.46 -8.55 -1.09
CA GLY A 56 18.64 -8.53 -2.31
C GLY A 56 17.17 -8.19 -2.04
N ALA A 57 16.57 -8.78 -1.01
CA ALA A 57 15.19 -8.48 -0.60
C ALA A 57 15.02 -7.03 -0.15
N LEU A 58 15.99 -6.49 0.61
CA LEU A 58 16.00 -5.10 1.03
C LEU A 58 16.12 -4.15 -0.17
N LEU A 59 16.95 -4.47 -1.17
CA LEU A 59 17.04 -3.70 -2.41
C LEU A 59 15.70 -3.69 -3.14
N VAL A 60 15.07 -4.85 -3.34
CA VAL A 60 13.74 -4.94 -3.98
C VAL A 60 12.69 -4.13 -3.20
N LEU A 61 12.71 -4.21 -1.86
CA LEU A 61 11.80 -3.44 -1.01
C LEU A 61 12.05 -1.93 -1.17
N PHE A 62 13.32 -1.51 -1.20
CA PHE A 62 13.71 -0.12 -1.37
C PHE A 62 13.27 0.44 -2.73
N LEU A 63 13.51 -0.31 -3.82
CA LEU A 63 13.02 0.05 -5.15
C LEU A 63 11.48 0.06 -5.22
N GLY A 64 10.82 -0.89 -4.56
CA GLY A 64 9.36 -0.98 -4.48
C GLY A 64 8.71 0.15 -3.67
N PHE A 65 9.42 0.73 -2.71
CA PHE A 65 8.92 1.79 -1.84
C PHE A 65 8.54 3.05 -2.61
N GLY A 66 9.34 3.44 -3.61
CA GLY A 66 9.03 4.58 -4.48
C GLY A 66 7.72 4.40 -5.26
N GLN A 67 7.53 3.20 -5.84
CA GLN A 67 6.31 2.84 -6.56
C GLN A 67 5.08 2.79 -5.62
N TYR A 68 5.26 2.29 -4.40
CA TYR A 68 4.21 2.24 -3.39
C TYR A 68 3.73 3.65 -3.00
N PHE A 69 4.66 4.59 -2.88
CA PHE A 69 4.35 5.97 -2.52
C PHE A 69 3.56 6.69 -3.61
N GLU A 70 3.93 6.50 -4.88
CA GLU A 70 3.18 7.07 -6.00
C GLU A 70 1.75 6.50 -6.08
N LYS A 71 1.61 5.19 -5.90
CA LYS A 71 0.29 4.53 -5.83
C LYS A 71 -0.54 5.09 -4.68
N THR A 72 0.04 5.28 -3.51
CA THR A 72 -0.63 5.88 -2.34
C THR A 72 -1.10 7.30 -2.63
N ARG A 73 -0.28 8.12 -3.29
CA ARG A 73 -0.68 9.48 -3.70
C ARG A 73 -1.83 9.45 -4.70
N ARG A 74 -1.78 8.58 -5.70
CA ARG A 74 -2.85 8.40 -6.69
C ARG A 74 -4.15 7.96 -6.02
N VAL A 75 -4.10 7.00 -5.09
CA VAL A 75 -5.27 6.56 -4.31
C VAL A 75 -5.88 7.73 -3.53
N ARG A 76 -5.07 8.50 -2.80
CA ARG A 76 -5.57 9.68 -2.07
C ARG A 76 -6.20 10.73 -2.98
N ARG A 77 -5.61 10.98 -4.15
CA ARG A 77 -6.16 11.92 -5.14
C ARG A 77 -7.50 11.44 -5.68
N LEU A 78 -7.58 10.17 -6.10
CA LEU A 78 -8.80 9.55 -6.60
C LEU A 78 -9.91 9.55 -5.54
N GLU A 79 -9.58 9.26 -4.28
CA GLU A 79 -10.53 9.37 -3.17
C GLU A 79 -11.04 10.80 -2.94
N GLY A 80 -10.21 11.81 -3.19
CA GLY A 80 -10.59 13.22 -3.16
C GLY A 80 -11.56 13.59 -4.28
N GLU A 81 -11.23 13.20 -5.52
CA GLU A 81 -12.09 13.41 -6.70
C GLU A 81 -13.45 12.70 -6.53
N VAL A 82 -13.47 11.48 -5.98
CA VAL A 82 -14.72 10.77 -5.67
C VAL A 82 -15.57 11.52 -4.64
N ARG A 83 -14.95 12.13 -3.63
CA ARG A 83 -15.68 12.92 -2.61
C ARG A 83 -16.25 14.20 -3.19
N SER A 84 -15.48 14.93 -4.01
CA SER A 84 -15.97 16.17 -4.64
C SER A 84 -17.12 15.89 -5.60
N LEU A 85 -16.97 14.89 -6.48
CA LEU A 85 -18.02 14.49 -7.42
C LEU A 85 -19.30 14.05 -6.70
N LYS A 86 -19.20 13.29 -5.61
CA LYS A 86 -20.36 12.94 -4.78
C LYS A 86 -21.04 14.17 -4.19
N SER A 87 -20.27 15.15 -3.70
CA SER A 87 -20.82 16.40 -3.15
C SER A 87 -21.50 17.28 -4.20
N GLU A 88 -20.98 17.32 -5.42
CA GLU A 88 -21.60 18.04 -6.54
C GLU A 88 -22.89 17.37 -6.98
N LEU A 89 -22.89 16.04 -7.06
CA LEU A 89 -24.09 15.26 -7.38
C LEU A 89 -25.19 15.51 -6.33
N GLU A 90 -24.84 15.59 -5.05
CA GLU A 90 -25.78 15.90 -3.96
C GLU A 90 -26.31 17.35 -4.04
N LYS A 91 -25.48 18.30 -4.44
CA LYS A 91 -25.89 19.70 -4.66
C LYS A 91 -26.79 19.88 -5.87
N LEU A 92 -26.52 19.21 -6.98
CA LEU A 92 -27.38 19.23 -8.17
C LEU A 92 -28.66 18.42 -7.97
N SER A 93 -28.62 17.35 -7.16
CA SER A 93 -29.78 16.53 -6.84
C SER A 93 -30.67 17.13 -5.75
N ARG A 94 -30.21 18.16 -5.03
CA ARG A 94 -31.10 19.04 -4.27
C ARG A 94 -31.82 19.94 -5.28
N PRO A 95 -33.15 19.80 -5.47
CA PRO A 95 -33.89 20.69 -6.35
C PRO A 95 -33.65 22.11 -5.88
N SER A 96 -33.29 23.00 -6.81
CA SER A 96 -33.30 24.44 -6.59
C SER A 96 -34.65 24.79 -5.96
N ALA A 97 -34.66 25.07 -4.66
CA ALA A 97 -35.79 25.71 -4.02
C ALA A 97 -36.04 27.02 -4.80
N PRO A 98 -37.30 27.29 -5.19
CA PRO A 98 -37.59 28.29 -6.20
C PRO A 98 -37.13 29.66 -5.72
N ALA A 99 -36.68 30.47 -6.69
CA ALA A 99 -36.55 31.90 -6.54
C ALA A 99 -37.84 32.45 -5.89
N SER A 100 -37.78 32.70 -4.59
CA SER A 100 -38.85 33.37 -3.86
C SER A 100 -38.82 34.84 -4.27
N GLY A 101 -39.65 35.14 -5.27
CA GLY A 101 -40.12 36.45 -5.71
C GLY A 101 -39.59 37.67 -4.97
N ALA A 102 -38.58 38.29 -5.56
CA ALA A 102 -38.67 39.73 -5.74
C ALA A 102 -39.85 39.96 -6.69
N ASP A 103 -41.02 40.36 -6.17
CA ASP A 103 -42.14 40.99 -6.91
C ASP A 103 -43.33 41.23 -5.94
N SER A 104 -43.16 42.13 -4.97
CA SER A 104 -44.31 42.78 -4.31
C SER A 104 -44.01 44.20 -3.83
N ALA A 105 -43.07 44.87 -4.50
CA ALA A 105 -42.78 46.29 -4.34
C ALA A 105 -43.35 47.09 -5.52
N LEU A 106 -44.65 47.01 -5.80
CA LEU A 106 -45.39 48.04 -6.55
C LEU A 106 -46.90 47.71 -6.64
N SER A 107 -47.73 48.20 -5.71
CA SER A 107 -49.15 48.51 -5.99
C SER A 107 -49.76 49.35 -4.85
N SER A 108 -49.90 50.66 -5.09
CA SER A 108 -51.02 51.54 -4.68
C SER A 108 -51.53 51.51 -3.23
N GLY A 109 -51.52 52.55 -2.40
CA GLY A 109 -51.31 54.00 -2.59
C GLY A 109 -51.67 54.73 -1.27
N PRO A 110 -51.47 56.06 -1.17
CA PRO A 110 -51.73 56.82 0.05
C PRO A 110 -53.13 57.46 0.06
N GLY A 111 -53.86 57.32 1.15
CA GLY A 111 -55.09 58.07 1.43
C GLY A 111 -55.97 57.33 2.44
N GLY A 112 -56.50 57.91 3.50
CA GLY A 112 -56.53 59.29 3.97
C GLY A 112 -57.68 59.39 4.98
N ARG A 113 -57.41 60.09 6.09
CA ARG A 113 -58.35 60.53 7.15
C ARG A 113 -58.92 59.46 8.09
#